data_AF-A0A970A778-F1
#
_entry.id   AF-A0A970A778-F1
#
_cell.length_a   1.000
_cell.length_b   1.000
_cell.length_c   1.000
_cell.angle_alpha   90.00
_cell.angle_beta   90.00
_cell.angle_gamma   90.00
#
_symmetry.space_group_name_H-M   'P 1'
#
loop_
_entity.id
_entity.type
_entity.pdbx_description
1 polymer ?
#
loop_
_entity_poly.entity_id
_entity_poly.type
_entity_poly.pdbx_seq_one_letter_code
_entity_poly.pdbx_strand_id
1 'polypeptide(L)'
;MLKPLKNKAFTLTELLVTVAITGILMTTLYSLFSAMTRNYSKQESSNKALQETSLFMAQLRQDINNAIFYDSLLPQETQFSSENGELNFKIYDNHTGNTEEIFYKVIQSGNEIKVIRTFQHKEKAFETESFESLQMDFKFSEKQTEGEETLYSPLALHVQLKAVQKKGKDFIFNTYLVPIRANRQLL
;
A
#
# COMPACT_ATOMS: atom_id res chain seq x y z
N MET A 1 37.03 -61.55 -38.90
CA MET A 1 35.56 -61.68 -39.01
C MET A 1 34.91 -60.56 -38.19
N LEU A 2 34.38 -59.53 -38.84
CA LEU A 2 33.60 -58.48 -38.19
C LEU A 2 32.14 -58.94 -38.10
N LYS A 3 31.61 -59.10 -36.88
CA LYS A 3 30.17 -59.36 -36.66
C LYS A 3 29.38 -58.16 -37.18
N PRO A 4 28.39 -58.34 -38.07
CA PRO A 4 27.53 -57.24 -38.45
C PRO A 4 26.74 -56.78 -37.22
N LEU A 5 26.95 -55.53 -36.80
CA LEU A 5 26.06 -54.85 -35.87
C LEU A 5 24.69 -54.77 -36.54
N LYS A 6 23.70 -55.49 -35.98
CA LYS A 6 22.30 -55.38 -36.41
C LYS A 6 21.82 -53.95 -36.12
N ASN A 7 22.00 -53.04 -37.07
CA ASN A 7 21.33 -51.75 -37.06
C ASN A 7 19.84 -52.01 -37.32
N LYS A 8 19.06 -52.15 -36.24
CA LYS A 8 17.61 -52.10 -36.33
C LYS A 8 17.23 -50.67 -36.72
N ALA A 9 16.81 -50.49 -37.98
CA ALA A 9 16.21 -49.24 -38.40
C ALA A 9 14.88 -49.04 -37.65
N PHE A 10 14.60 -47.81 -37.23
CA PHE A 10 13.32 -47.46 -36.62
C PHE A 10 12.17 -47.75 -37.59
N THR A 11 11.11 -48.34 -37.08
CA THR A 11 9.89 -48.55 -37.85
C THR A 11 9.15 -47.23 -38.02
N LEU A 12 8.44 -47.06 -39.14
CA LEU A 12 7.63 -45.86 -39.41
C LEU A 12 6.67 -45.55 -38.24
N THR A 13 6.12 -46.60 -37.63
CA THR A 13 5.22 -46.51 -36.48
C THR A 13 5.92 -45.96 -35.24
N GLU A 14 7.13 -46.42 -34.91
CA GLU A 14 7.91 -45.84 -33.80
C GLU A 14 8.22 -44.37 -34.03
N LEU A 15 8.52 -43.97 -35.27
CA LEU A 15 8.79 -42.58 -35.62
C LEU A 15 7.53 -41.70 -35.45
N LEU A 16 6.38 -42.18 -35.92
CA LEU A 16 5.07 -41.51 -35.74
C LEU A 16 4.71 -41.33 -34.26
N VAL A 17 4.87 -42.38 -33.45
CA VAL A 17 4.61 -42.33 -32.00
C VAL A 17 5.55 -41.35 -31.31
N THR A 18 6.84 -41.36 -31.67
CA THR A 18 7.82 -40.44 -31.09
C THR A 18 7.49 -38.99 -31.40
N VAL A 19 7.10 -38.69 -32.66
CA VAL A 19 6.66 -37.34 -33.05
C VAL A 19 5.40 -36.92 -32.30
N ALA A 20 4.42 -37.81 -32.15
CA ALA A 20 3.21 -37.54 -31.39
C ALA A 20 3.49 -37.22 -29.91
N ILE A 21 4.32 -38.03 -29.24
CA ILE A 21 4.71 -37.82 -27.84
C ILE A 21 5.48 -36.50 -27.70
N THR A 22 6.43 -36.24 -28.60
CA THR A 22 7.23 -35.00 -28.58
C THR A 22 6.35 -33.77 -28.79
N GLY A 23 5.36 -33.86 -29.67
CA GLY A 23 4.37 -32.80 -29.89
C GLY A 23 3.57 -32.50 -28.63
N ILE A 24 3.02 -33.53 -27.99
CA ILE A 24 2.27 -33.38 -26.73
C ILE A 24 3.15 -32.75 -25.63
N LEU A 25 4.40 -33.21 -25.51
CA LEU A 25 5.35 -32.70 -24.54
C LEU A 25 5.66 -31.21 -24.77
N MET A 26 5.89 -30.81 -26.03
CA MET A 26 6.14 -29.41 -26.39
C MET A 26 4.92 -28.53 -26.11
N THR A 27 3.72 -29.00 -26.41
CA THR A 27 2.49 -28.26 -26.10
C THR A 27 2.32 -28.07 -24.60
N THR A 28 2.54 -29.12 -23.80
CA THR A 28 2.44 -29.03 -22.33
C THR A 28 3.49 -28.09 -21.75
N LEU A 29 4.74 -28.18 -22.19
CA LEU A 29 5.81 -27.27 -21.76
C LEU A 29 5.51 -25.82 -22.11
N TYR A 30 5.01 -25.56 -23.32
CA TYR A 30 4.61 -24.22 -23.75
C TYR A 30 3.47 -23.67 -22.88
N SER A 31 2.42 -24.47 -22.63
CA SER A 31 1.32 -24.08 -21.75
C SER A 31 1.79 -23.78 -20.32
N LEU A 32 2.70 -24.61 -19.79
CA LEU A 32 3.26 -24.42 -18.46
C LEU A 32 4.06 -23.11 -18.37
N PHE A 33 4.92 -22.85 -19.37
CA PHE A 33 5.73 -21.63 -19.43
C PHE A 33 4.87 -20.37 -19.60
N SER A 34 3.83 -20.43 -20.44
CA SER A 34 2.86 -19.35 -20.61
C SER A 34 2.07 -19.07 -19.32
N ALA A 35 1.66 -20.12 -18.60
CA ALA A 35 1.01 -19.98 -17.30
C ALA A 35 1.95 -19.37 -16.25
N MET A 36 3.20 -19.82 -16.18
CA MET A 36 4.20 -19.26 -15.26
C MET A 36 4.46 -17.79 -15.53
N THR A 37 4.81 -17.41 -16.76
CA THR A 37 5.09 -16.01 -17.14
C THR A 37 3.91 -15.08 -16.83
N ARG A 38 2.68 -15.51 -17.13
CA ARG A 38 1.46 -14.76 -16.80
C ARG A 38 1.27 -14.59 -15.28
N ASN A 39 1.61 -15.61 -14.49
CA ASN A 39 1.50 -15.56 -13.04
C ASN A 39 2.60 -14.69 -12.41
N TYR A 40 3.84 -14.76 -12.89
CA TYR A 40 4.94 -13.92 -12.42
C TYR A 40 4.67 -12.44 -12.67
N SER A 41 4.24 -12.05 -13.88
CA SER A 41 3.88 -10.66 -14.20
C SER A 41 2.76 -10.12 -13.29
N LYS A 42 1.78 -10.97 -12.95
CA LYS A 42 0.69 -10.63 -12.02
C LYS A 42 1.20 -10.45 -10.59
N GLN A 43 2.16 -11.27 -10.17
CA GLN A 43 2.71 -11.22 -8.82
C GLN A 43 3.65 -10.02 -8.64
N GLU A 44 4.44 -9.67 -9.65
CA GLU A 44 5.33 -8.51 -9.63
C GLU A 44 4.56 -7.19 -9.43
N SER A 45 3.49 -6.97 -10.19
CA SER A 45 2.67 -5.76 -10.05
C SER A 45 1.98 -5.67 -8.68
N SER A 46 1.47 -6.79 -8.16
CA SER A 46 0.90 -6.85 -6.81
C SER A 46 1.96 -6.57 -5.74
N ASN A 47 3.18 -7.06 -5.90
CA ASN A 47 4.26 -6.84 -4.94
C ASN A 47 4.71 -5.37 -4.92
N LYS A 48 4.83 -4.74 -6.10
CA LYS A 48 5.15 -3.30 -6.21
C LYS A 48 4.10 -2.46 -5.47
N ALA A 49 2.81 -2.72 -5.72
CA ALA A 49 1.73 -2.01 -5.05
C ALA A 49 1.75 -2.20 -3.53
N LEU A 50 1.98 -3.41 -3.03
CA LEU A 50 2.09 -3.69 -1.60
C LEU A 50 3.29 -2.97 -0.97
N GLN A 51 4.43 -2.93 -1.66
CA GLN A 51 5.62 -2.23 -1.19
C GLN A 51 5.39 -0.72 -1.10
N GLU A 52 4.79 -0.11 -2.12
CA GLU A 52 4.42 1.31 -2.13
C GLU A 52 3.41 1.64 -1.02
N THR A 53 2.40 0.79 -0.84
CA THR A 53 1.44 0.90 0.27
C THR A 53 2.16 0.89 1.61
N SER A 54 3.06 -0.07 1.81
CA SER A 54 3.76 -0.25 3.07
C SER A 54 4.67 0.94 3.37
N LEU A 55 5.35 1.49 2.37
CA LEU A 55 6.19 2.68 2.51
C LEU A 55 5.37 3.92 2.85
N PHE A 56 4.24 4.11 2.18
CA PHE A 56 3.29 5.18 2.48
C PHE A 56 2.77 5.07 3.93
N MET A 57 2.30 3.89 4.33
CA MET A 57 1.74 3.69 5.67
C MET A 57 2.79 3.78 6.78
N ALA A 58 4.02 3.34 6.53
CA ALA A 58 5.13 3.53 7.46
C ALA A 58 5.44 5.02 7.66
N GLN A 59 5.50 5.77 6.55
CA GLN A 59 5.72 7.22 6.58
C GLN A 59 4.58 7.93 7.33
N LEU A 60 3.33 7.69 6.95
CA LEU A 60 2.16 8.30 7.59
C LEU A 60 2.10 7.99 9.09
N ARG A 61 2.38 6.74 9.49
CA ARG A 61 2.46 6.37 10.91
C ARG A 61 3.56 7.14 11.65
N GLN A 62 4.74 7.28 11.05
CA GLN A 62 5.84 8.04 11.64
C GLN A 62 5.43 9.51 11.84
N ASP A 63 4.79 10.12 10.85
CA ASP A 63 4.38 11.52 10.91
C ASP A 63 3.27 11.73 11.94
N ILE A 64 2.25 10.87 11.95
CA ILE A 64 1.15 10.91 12.92
C ILE A 64 1.67 10.71 14.35
N ASN A 65 2.58 9.76 14.58
CA ASN A 65 3.15 9.54 15.91
C ASN A 65 3.86 10.78 16.48
N ASN A 66 4.44 11.61 15.61
CA ASN A 66 5.13 12.85 15.98
C ASN A 66 4.22 14.09 15.93
N ALA A 67 2.94 13.93 15.57
CA ALA A 67 2.00 15.03 15.54
C ALA A 67 1.76 15.61 16.93
N ILE A 68 1.55 16.93 16.99
CA ILE A 68 1.39 17.69 18.22
C ILE A 68 0.25 18.71 18.11
N PHE A 69 -0.34 19.02 19.25
CA PHE A 69 -1.02 20.30 19.44
C PHE A 69 0.05 21.38 19.58
N TYR A 70 -0.04 22.42 18.76
CA TYR A 70 0.97 23.47 18.66
C TYR A 70 0.52 24.78 19.29
N ASP A 71 -0.78 24.97 19.49
CA ASP A 71 -1.34 26.18 20.09
C ASP A 71 -2.43 25.80 21.10
N SER A 72 -2.22 26.13 22.38
CA SER A 72 -3.18 25.85 23.44
C SER A 72 -4.43 26.74 23.37
N LEU A 73 -4.37 27.86 22.63
CA LEU A 73 -5.48 28.79 22.48
C LEU A 73 -6.45 28.38 21.36
N LEU A 74 -5.98 27.57 20.41
CA LEU A 74 -6.80 27.07 19.31
C LEU A 74 -7.54 25.78 19.71
N PRO A 75 -8.80 25.61 19.29
CA PRO A 75 -9.49 24.33 19.45
C PRO A 75 -8.68 23.17 18.85
N GLN A 76 -8.58 22.06 19.57
CA GLN A 76 -7.81 20.88 19.18
C GLN A 76 -8.23 20.36 17.79
N GLU A 77 -9.53 20.38 17.52
CA GLU A 77 -10.14 19.95 16.25
C GLU A 77 -9.67 20.79 15.07
N THR A 78 -9.36 22.08 15.27
CA THR A 78 -8.91 22.97 14.20
C THR A 78 -7.42 22.82 13.88
N GLN A 79 -6.65 22.18 14.76
CA GLN A 79 -5.21 21.97 14.59
C GLN A 79 -4.89 20.71 13.78
N PHE A 80 -5.91 19.88 13.53
CA PHE A 80 -5.85 18.67 12.73
C PHE A 80 -6.96 18.73 11.67
N SER A 81 -6.58 19.02 10.42
CA SER A 81 -7.55 19.13 9.33
C SER A 81 -7.50 17.90 8.44
N SER A 82 -8.66 17.35 8.12
CA SER A 82 -8.85 16.34 7.09
C SER A 82 -10.05 16.71 6.21
N GLU A 83 -9.84 17.53 5.19
CA GLU A 83 -10.89 18.03 4.31
C GLU A 83 -10.53 17.80 2.84
N ASN A 84 -11.50 17.40 2.02
CA ASN A 84 -11.35 17.26 0.57
C ASN A 84 -10.16 16.40 0.10
N GLY A 85 -9.79 15.37 0.87
CA GLY A 85 -8.63 14.53 0.57
C GLY A 85 -7.28 15.19 0.89
N GLU A 86 -7.30 16.29 1.63
CA GLU A 86 -6.13 16.93 2.20
C GLU A 86 -6.05 16.63 3.69
N LEU A 87 -4.83 16.43 4.20
CA LEU A 87 -4.54 16.17 5.60
C LEU A 87 -3.47 17.14 6.05
N ASN A 88 -3.75 17.95 7.07
CA ASN A 88 -2.81 18.93 7.59
C ASN A 88 -2.70 18.82 9.11
N PHE A 89 -1.47 18.76 9.61
CA PHE A 89 -1.13 18.80 11.02
C PHE A 89 0.33 19.22 11.22
N LYS A 90 0.68 19.65 12.42
CA LYS A 90 2.07 19.94 12.79
C LYS A 90 2.72 18.76 13.48
N ILE A 91 4.00 18.55 13.20
CA ILE A 91 4.84 17.57 13.88
C ILE A 91 5.99 18.24 14.63
N TYR A 92 6.46 17.58 15.68
CA TYR A 92 7.72 17.93 16.31
C TYR A 92 8.85 17.08 15.70
N ASP A 93 9.83 17.75 15.08
CA ASP A 93 11.03 17.09 14.57
C ASP A 93 12.10 17.00 15.67
N ASN A 94 12.36 15.77 16.14
CA ASN A 94 13.37 15.53 17.18
C ASN A 94 14.81 15.84 16.73
N HIS A 95 15.07 15.93 15.42
CA HIS A 95 16.41 16.20 14.91
C HIS A 95 16.76 17.69 14.94
N THR A 96 15.79 18.53 14.55
CA THR A 96 15.96 19.99 14.50
C THR A 96 15.47 20.67 15.79
N GLY A 97 14.64 20.00 16.58
CA GLY A 97 13.99 20.57 17.76
C GLY A 97 12.85 21.53 17.42
N ASN A 98 12.48 21.63 16.14
CA ASN A 98 11.48 22.56 15.64
C ASN A 98 10.14 21.88 15.38
N THR A 99 9.09 22.70 15.40
CA THR A 99 7.75 22.29 14.97
C THR A 99 7.57 22.67 13.50
N GLU A 100 7.17 21.70 12.69
CA GLU A 100 7.03 21.84 11.24
C GLU A 100 5.64 21.38 10.79
N GLU A 101 5.14 21.99 9.73
CA GLU A 101 3.84 21.62 9.14
C GLU A 101 4.02 20.46 8.16
N ILE A 102 3.10 19.50 8.23
CA ILE A 102 2.98 18.41 7.28
C ILE A 102 1.65 18.51 6.57
N PHE A 103 1.72 18.46 5.25
CA PHE A 103 0.57 18.46 4.38
C PHE A 103 0.57 17.21 3.52
N TYR A 104 -0.55 16.49 3.49
CA TYR A 104 -0.81 15.48 2.48
C TYR A 104 -1.93 15.92 1.58
N LYS A 105 -1.78 15.64 0.29
CA LYS A 105 -2.82 15.84 -0.71
C LYS A 105 -3.04 14.57 -1.50
N VAL A 106 -4.26 14.08 -1.48
CA VAL A 106 -4.71 12.98 -2.34
C VAL A 106 -5.19 13.57 -3.66
N ILE A 107 -4.51 13.21 -4.75
CA ILE A 107 -4.88 13.59 -6.11
C ILE A 107 -5.39 12.33 -6.81
N GLN A 108 -6.64 12.38 -7.26
CA GLN A 108 -7.24 11.32 -8.06
C GLN A 108 -7.24 11.72 -9.53
N SER A 109 -6.61 10.90 -10.38
CA SER A 109 -6.60 11.09 -11.83
C SER A 109 -7.07 9.80 -12.51
N GLY A 110 -8.37 9.74 -12.82
CA GLY A 110 -9.00 8.51 -13.32
C GLY A 110 -8.94 7.38 -12.30
N ASN A 111 -8.25 6.29 -12.64
CA ASN A 111 -8.07 5.10 -11.78
C ASN A 111 -6.77 5.14 -10.96
N GLU A 112 -6.00 6.22 -11.04
CA GLU A 112 -4.75 6.37 -10.32
C GLU A 112 -4.90 7.34 -9.17
N ILE A 113 -4.38 6.95 -8.00
CA ILE A 113 -4.26 7.83 -6.85
C ILE A 113 -2.79 8.18 -6.68
N LYS A 114 -2.54 9.47 -6.47
CA LYS A 114 -1.25 10.00 -6.10
C LYS A 114 -1.40 10.73 -4.78
N VAL A 115 -0.57 10.37 -3.80
CA VAL A 115 -0.50 11.10 -2.54
C VAL A 115 0.76 11.93 -2.53
N ILE A 116 0.62 13.24 -2.42
CA ILE A 116 1.76 14.15 -2.29
C ILE A 116 1.88 14.51 -0.81
N ARG A 117 3.04 14.20 -0.23
CA ARG A 117 3.43 14.65 1.11
C ARG A 117 4.38 15.82 0.98
N THR A 118 4.07 16.93 1.63
CA THR A 118 4.92 18.12 1.72
C THR A 118 5.42 18.29 3.15
N PHE A 119 6.73 18.42 3.32
CA PHE A 119 7.39 18.63 4.62
C PHE A 119 8.69 19.42 4.42
N GLN A 120 8.90 20.49 5.19
CA GLN A 120 10.08 21.36 5.05
C GLN A 120 10.32 21.81 3.59
N HIS A 121 9.25 22.19 2.88
CA HIS A 121 9.27 22.57 1.46
C HIS A 121 9.75 21.47 0.49
N LYS A 122 9.87 20.23 0.96
CA LYS A 122 10.16 19.06 0.12
C LYS A 122 8.89 18.28 -0.13
N GLU A 123 8.64 18.01 -1.39
CA GLU A 123 7.53 17.15 -1.81
C GLU A 123 8.03 15.72 -2.03
N LYS A 124 7.26 14.77 -1.53
CA LYS A 124 7.42 13.34 -1.81
C LYS A 124 6.11 12.82 -2.35
N ALA A 125 6.14 12.33 -3.59
CA ALA A 125 5.02 11.65 -4.20
C ALA A 125 5.03 10.16 -3.85
N PHE A 126 3.86 9.65 -3.46
CA PHE A 126 3.56 8.24 -3.41
C PHE A 126 2.61 7.96 -4.56
N GLU A 127 3.13 7.28 -5.58
CA GLU A 127 2.34 6.82 -6.70
C GLU A 127 1.70 5.51 -6.30
N THR A 128 0.40 5.42 -6.53
CA THR A 128 -0.37 4.26 -6.12
C THR A 128 -1.25 3.86 -7.29
N GLU A 129 -0.61 3.30 -8.32
CA GLU A 129 -1.24 2.87 -9.59
C GLU A 129 -2.32 1.79 -9.39
N SER A 130 -2.48 1.28 -8.16
CA SER A 130 -3.39 0.18 -7.79
C SER A 130 -4.51 0.58 -6.84
N PHE A 131 -4.63 1.87 -6.47
CA PHE A 131 -5.67 2.32 -5.53
C PHE A 131 -6.81 3.03 -6.24
N GLU A 132 -8.04 2.73 -5.82
CA GLU A 132 -9.28 3.31 -6.33
C GLU A 132 -9.78 4.46 -5.44
N SER A 133 -9.61 4.34 -4.13
CA SER A 133 -9.91 5.41 -3.18
C SER A 133 -8.98 5.38 -1.97
N LEU A 134 -8.71 6.57 -1.43
CA LEU A 134 -8.04 6.77 -0.14
C LEU A 134 -8.82 7.83 0.63
N GLN A 135 -9.31 7.46 1.81
CA GLN A 135 -9.97 8.34 2.76
C GLN A 135 -9.14 8.39 4.05
N MET A 136 -8.95 9.60 4.56
CA MET A 136 -8.18 9.88 5.76
C MET A 136 -8.97 10.87 6.57
N ASP A 137 -9.45 10.48 7.75
CA ASP A 137 -10.31 11.31 8.59
C ASP A 137 -9.82 11.29 10.03
N PHE A 138 -9.62 12.47 10.62
CA PHE A 138 -9.40 12.56 12.07
C PHE A 138 -10.71 12.35 12.82
N LYS A 139 -10.64 11.50 13.84
CA LYS A 139 -11.74 11.24 14.77
C LYS A 139 -11.26 11.52 16.19
N PHE A 140 -11.93 12.46 16.83
CA PHE A 140 -11.91 12.58 18.28
C PHE A 140 -13.01 11.66 18.81
N SER A 141 -12.68 10.75 19.72
CA SER A 141 -13.76 10.07 20.47
C SER A 141 -14.42 11.12 21.37
N GLU A 142 -15.70 10.99 21.72
CA GLU A 142 -16.25 11.80 22.80
C GLU A 142 -16.34 10.88 24.03
N LYS A 143 -15.78 11.29 25.17
CA LYS A 143 -15.94 10.55 26.42
C LYS A 143 -16.80 11.41 27.34
N GLN A 144 -18.10 11.09 27.41
CA GLN A 144 -18.97 11.64 28.45
C GLN A 144 -18.66 10.96 29.77
N THR A 145 -18.43 11.74 30.82
CA THR A 145 -18.49 11.25 32.20
C THR A 145 -19.29 12.24 33.05
N GLU A 146 -20.21 11.69 33.86
CA GLU A 146 -20.93 12.42 34.89
C GLU A 146 -19.93 12.92 35.96
N GLY A 147 -19.85 14.24 36.16
CA GLY A 147 -19.08 14.87 37.24
C GLY A 147 -17.81 15.58 36.75
N GLU A 148 -17.91 16.91 36.68
CA GLU A 148 -16.94 18.05 36.58
C GLU A 148 -15.48 17.90 36.09
N GLU A 149 -14.96 16.74 35.73
CA GLU A 149 -13.64 16.60 35.09
C GLU A 149 -13.79 16.28 33.60
N THR A 150 -13.50 17.28 32.75
CA THR A 150 -13.42 17.10 31.29
C THR A 150 -12.20 16.24 30.97
N LEU A 151 -12.40 14.93 30.83
CA LEU A 151 -11.35 14.01 30.42
C LEU A 151 -11.11 14.15 28.91
N TYR A 152 -9.91 14.57 28.51
CA TYR A 152 -9.55 14.71 27.10
C TYR A 152 -9.57 13.36 26.38
N SER A 153 -10.00 13.40 25.12
CA SER A 153 -10.25 12.20 24.35
C SER A 153 -9.12 11.87 23.37
N PRO A 154 -8.80 10.58 23.16
CA PRO A 154 -7.79 10.20 22.18
C PRO A 154 -8.20 10.62 20.76
N LEU A 155 -7.33 11.39 20.12
CA LEU A 155 -7.36 11.64 18.69
C LEU A 155 -6.90 10.36 17.96
N ALA A 156 -7.54 10.02 16.85
CA ALA A 156 -7.08 8.98 15.94
C ALA A 156 -7.32 9.39 14.49
N LEU A 157 -6.37 9.08 13.61
CA LEU A 157 -6.55 9.14 12.17
C LEU A 157 -7.10 7.80 11.69
N HIS A 158 -8.32 7.80 11.15
CA HIS A 158 -8.88 6.68 10.43
C HIS A 158 -8.40 6.73 8.98
N VAL A 159 -7.79 5.64 8.51
CA VAL A 159 -7.33 5.50 7.13
C VAL A 159 -8.05 4.34 6.49
N GLN A 160 -8.80 4.61 5.43
CA GLN A 160 -9.46 3.63 4.59
C GLN A 160 -8.90 3.71 3.17
N LEU A 161 -8.30 2.61 2.74
CA LEU A 161 -7.72 2.47 1.41
C LEU A 161 -8.41 1.34 0.67
N LYS A 162 -8.95 1.64 -0.51
CA LYS A 162 -9.54 0.65 -1.42
C LYS A 162 -8.60 0.46 -2.61
N ALA A 163 -8.17 -0.78 -2.82
CA ALA A 163 -7.32 -1.15 -3.94
C ALA A 163 -8.07 -2.06 -4.92
N VAL A 164 -8.01 -1.72 -6.21
CA VAL A 164 -8.59 -2.51 -7.30
C VAL A 164 -7.45 -3.18 -8.04
N GLN A 165 -7.42 -4.51 -7.97
CA GLN A 165 -6.43 -5.27 -8.72
C GLN A 165 -6.98 -5.56 -10.12
N LYS A 166 -6.30 -5.05 -11.17
CA LYS A 166 -6.61 -5.39 -12.58
C LYS A 166 -6.74 -6.90 -12.84
N LYS A 167 -6.07 -7.73 -12.03
CA LYS A 167 -6.19 -9.18 -12.02
C LYS A 167 -6.11 -9.67 -10.57
N GLY A 168 -7.18 -9.60 -9.78
CA GLY A 168 -7.15 -10.09 -8.40
C GLY A 168 -8.46 -9.89 -7.65
N LYS A 169 -8.48 -10.19 -6.35
CA LYS A 169 -9.57 -9.76 -5.48
C LYS A 169 -9.24 -8.37 -4.96
N ASP A 170 -10.23 -7.49 -5.01
CA ASP A 170 -10.15 -6.18 -4.37
C ASP A 170 -9.91 -6.36 -2.88
N PHE A 171 -9.19 -5.42 -2.28
CA PHE A 171 -8.98 -5.41 -0.85
C PHE A 171 -9.20 -4.00 -0.30
N ILE A 172 -9.79 -3.97 0.90
CA ILE A 172 -10.01 -2.76 1.67
C ILE A 172 -9.09 -2.85 2.88
N PHE A 173 -8.20 -1.87 3.01
CA PHE A 173 -7.33 -1.72 4.16
C PHE A 173 -7.91 -0.62 5.05
N ASN A 174 -8.36 -1.00 6.26
CA ASN A 174 -8.86 -0.09 7.27
C ASN A 174 -7.92 -0.13 8.49
N THR A 175 -7.37 1.01 8.88
CA THR A 175 -6.55 1.13 10.09
C THR A 175 -6.86 2.41 10.85
N TYR A 176 -6.54 2.39 12.13
CA TYR A 176 -6.47 3.57 12.97
C TYR A 176 -5.02 3.86 13.31
N LEU A 177 -4.60 5.12 13.17
CA LEU A 177 -3.29 5.62 13.59
C LEU A 177 -3.50 6.62 14.72
N VAL A 178 -2.76 6.45 15.81
CA VAL A 178 -2.92 7.26 17.02
C VAL A 178 -1.73 8.20 17.12
N PRO A 179 -1.93 9.53 17.17
CA PRO A 179 -0.85 10.49 17.35
C PRO A 179 -0.38 10.45 18.80
N ILE A 180 0.59 9.57 19.06
CA ILE A 180 1.09 9.26 20.40
C ILE A 180 1.52 10.52 21.14
N ARG A 181 2.24 11.42 20.46
CA ARG A 181 2.74 12.64 21.11
C ARG A 181 1.62 13.63 21.41
N ALA A 182 0.72 13.90 20.47
CA ALA A 182 -0.45 14.74 20.69
C ALA A 182 -1.29 14.23 21.87
N ASN A 183 -1.60 12.93 21.89
CA ASN A 183 -2.39 12.34 22.97
C ASN A 183 -1.68 12.36 24.34
N ARG A 184 -0.34 12.39 24.38
CA ARG A 184 0.39 12.60 25.63
C ARG A 184 0.30 14.03 26.16
N GLN A 185 0.01 15.03 25.31
CA GLN A 185 -0.23 16.40 25.76
C GLN A 185 -1.61 16.57 26.41
N LEU A 186 -2.50 15.58 26.23
CA LEU A 186 -3.86 15.55 26.74
C LEU A 186 -3.99 14.81 28.09
N LEU A 187 -2.96 14.09 28.50
CA LEU A 187 -2.88 13.32 29.74
C LEU A 187 -2.08 14.08 30.79
#